data_AF-A0A2U8GU46-F1
#
_entry.id   AF-A0A2U8GU46-F1
#
_cell.length_a   1.000
_cell.length_b   1.000
_cell.length_c   1.000
_cell.angle_alpha   90.00
_cell.angle_beta   90.00
_cell.angle_gamma   90.00
#
_symmetry.space_group_name_H-M   'P 1'
#
loop_
_entity.id
_entity.type
_entity.pdbx_description
1 polymer ?
#
loop_
_entity_poly.entity_id
_entity_poly.type
_entity_poly.pdbx_seq_one_letter_code
_entity_poly.pdbx_strand_id
1 'polypeptide(L)'
;MSNDQAARDPLEFVRGMWSNMGFNLPGMVTPTLDVDELDKRIADMRAVEGWLKMNLNMLQISIQGLDMQRATLAAVKAMSQQARESSDQASSGENPFASAAAMWPWSMMSQAATPASTETEDDKPTESKPRPRRKAAEK
;
A
#
# COMPACT_ATOMS: atom_id res chain seq x y z
N MET A 1 -41.85 6.52 -28.29
CA MET A 1 -41.36 5.36 -27.53
C MET A 1 -40.22 4.73 -28.33
N SER A 2 -39.02 5.30 -28.29
CA SER A 2 -37.87 4.82 -29.10
C SER A 2 -36.54 5.24 -28.48
N ASN A 3 -36.33 5.01 -27.18
CA ASN A 3 -35.03 5.28 -26.55
C ASN A 3 -34.50 4.16 -25.65
N ASP A 4 -35.04 2.94 -25.78
CA ASP A 4 -34.68 1.76 -24.96
C ASP A 4 -33.72 0.79 -25.67
N GLN A 5 -33.09 1.19 -26.79
CA GLN A 5 -32.18 0.29 -27.53
C GLN A 5 -30.71 0.42 -27.08
N ALA A 6 -30.31 1.55 -26.48
CA ALA A 6 -28.93 1.77 -26.05
C ALA A 6 -28.52 0.94 -24.82
N ALA A 7 -29.49 0.31 -24.13
CA ALA A 7 -29.25 -0.58 -23.01
C ALA A 7 -29.13 -2.06 -23.42
N ARG A 8 -29.16 -2.40 -24.73
CA ARG A 8 -29.46 -3.77 -25.18
C ARG A 8 -28.33 -4.63 -25.73
N ASP A 9 -27.10 -4.19 -25.86
CA ASP A 9 -26.03 -5.18 -26.03
C ASP A 9 -24.66 -4.67 -25.60
N PRO A 10 -24.20 -4.95 -24.37
CA PRO A 10 -22.84 -4.62 -23.94
C PRO A 10 -21.79 -5.28 -24.84
N LEU A 11 -22.16 -6.36 -25.54
CA LEU A 11 -21.32 -7.04 -26.53
C LEU A 11 -21.15 -6.23 -27.82
N GLU A 12 -22.15 -5.46 -28.25
CA GLU A 12 -22.05 -4.57 -29.41
C GLU A 12 -21.19 -3.34 -29.13
N PHE A 13 -21.23 -2.81 -27.90
CA PHE A 13 -20.31 -1.76 -27.46
C PHE A 13 -18.85 -2.26 -27.46
N VAL A 14 -18.61 -3.45 -26.90
CA VAL A 14 -17.27 -4.07 -26.90
C VAL A 14 -16.82 -4.39 -28.31
N ARG A 15 -17.71 -4.93 -29.15
CA ARG A 15 -17.46 -5.21 -30.58
C ARG A 15 -17.14 -3.93 -31.34
N GLY A 16 -17.86 -2.84 -31.08
CA GLY A 16 -17.59 -1.53 -31.66
C GLY A 16 -16.21 -1.01 -31.26
N MET A 17 -15.83 -1.16 -29.99
CA MET A 17 -14.52 -0.75 -29.49
C MET A 17 -13.38 -1.60 -30.09
N TRP A 18 -13.61 -2.91 -30.25
CA TRP A 18 -12.64 -3.85 -30.81
C TRP A 18 -12.47 -3.69 -32.34
N SER A 19 -13.57 -3.40 -33.04
CA SER A 19 -13.58 -3.07 -34.47
C SER A 19 -12.90 -1.72 -34.75
N ASN A 20 -13.16 -0.72 -33.90
CA ASN A 20 -12.56 0.62 -34.01
C ASN A 20 -11.07 0.65 -33.65
N MET A 21 -10.55 -0.37 -32.97
CA MET A 21 -9.11 -0.56 -32.71
C MET A 21 -8.36 -1.19 -33.90
N GLY A 22 -9.04 -1.48 -35.02
CA GLY A 22 -8.40 -1.89 -36.28
C GLY A 22 -8.17 -3.40 -36.46
N PHE A 23 -8.77 -4.26 -35.63
CA PHE A 23 -8.63 -5.72 -35.74
C PHE A 23 -9.56 -6.36 -36.78
N ASN A 24 -9.63 -5.82 -38.00
CA ASN A 24 -10.25 -6.52 -39.14
C ASN A 24 -9.21 -7.44 -39.78
N LEU A 25 -9.36 -8.77 -39.66
CA LEU A 25 -8.48 -9.69 -40.40
C LEU A 25 -9.22 -10.90 -40.99
N PRO A 26 -9.56 -10.79 -42.29
CA PRO A 26 -9.22 -11.83 -43.25
C PRO A 26 -8.16 -11.28 -44.20
N GLY A 27 -6.90 -11.71 -44.06
CA GLY A 27 -5.87 -11.48 -45.09
C GLY A 27 -4.52 -10.88 -44.67
N MET A 28 -4.25 -10.51 -43.41
CA MET A 28 -2.90 -10.11 -42.99
C MET A 28 -2.31 -11.13 -42.03
N VAL A 29 -1.85 -12.26 -42.58
CA VAL A 29 -0.89 -13.13 -41.93
C VAL A 29 0.40 -13.11 -42.73
N THR A 30 1.17 -12.05 -42.50
CA THR A 30 2.59 -12.27 -42.20
C THR A 30 2.84 -11.69 -40.82
N PRO A 31 2.61 -12.49 -39.75
CA PRO A 31 3.07 -12.14 -38.41
C PRO A 31 4.56 -11.84 -38.50
N THR A 32 4.99 -10.75 -37.88
CA THR A 32 6.39 -10.34 -37.89
C THR A 32 7.25 -11.44 -37.26
N LEU A 33 7.90 -12.24 -38.11
CA LEU A 33 8.91 -13.24 -37.73
C LEU A 33 10.25 -12.56 -37.37
N ASP A 34 10.19 -11.34 -36.85
CA ASP A 34 11.36 -10.60 -36.41
C ASP A 34 11.54 -10.85 -34.90
N VAL A 35 12.52 -11.69 -34.57
CA VAL A 35 12.85 -12.07 -33.19
C VAL A 35 13.21 -10.83 -32.36
N ASP A 36 13.83 -9.81 -32.96
CA ASP A 36 14.21 -8.59 -32.25
C ASP A 36 12.98 -7.77 -31.84
N GLU A 37 11.91 -7.79 -32.65
CA GLU A 37 10.63 -7.15 -32.28
C GLU A 37 9.93 -7.94 -31.16
N LEU A 38 9.96 -9.27 -31.24
CA LEU A 38 9.42 -10.12 -30.17
C LEU A 38 10.15 -9.88 -28.84
N ASP A 39 11.48 -9.77 -28.85
CA ASP A 39 12.27 -9.50 -27.65
C ASP A 39 11.93 -8.14 -27.02
N LYS A 40 11.73 -7.09 -27.83
CA LYS A 40 11.27 -5.78 -27.35
C LYS A 40 9.88 -5.87 -26.73
N ARG A 41 8.93 -6.52 -27.42
CA ARG A 41 7.57 -6.72 -26.90
C ARG A 41 7.58 -7.52 -25.60
N ILE A 42 8.43 -8.54 -25.50
CA ILE A 42 8.60 -9.31 -24.27
C ILE A 42 9.14 -8.41 -23.16
N ALA A 43 10.17 -7.61 -23.41
CA ALA A 43 10.73 -6.69 -22.42
C ALA A 43 9.70 -5.68 -21.91
N ASP A 44 8.93 -5.07 -22.82
CA ASP A 44 7.86 -4.13 -22.46
C ASP A 44 6.76 -4.81 -21.64
N MET A 45 6.34 -6.01 -22.04
CA MET A 45 5.35 -6.78 -21.28
C MET A 45 5.86 -7.21 -19.90
N ARG A 46 7.16 -7.48 -19.74
CA ARG A 46 7.78 -7.75 -18.44
C ARG A 46 7.81 -6.50 -17.55
N ALA A 47 8.06 -5.32 -18.13
CA ALA A 47 7.98 -4.07 -17.39
C ALA A 47 6.56 -3.80 -16.90
N VAL A 48 5.55 -4.00 -17.77
CA VAL A 48 4.13 -3.91 -17.40
C VAL A 48 3.77 -4.92 -16.31
N GLU A 49 4.22 -6.17 -16.44
CA GLU A 49 4.04 -7.21 -15.42
C GLU A 49 4.62 -6.77 -14.07
N GLY A 50 5.83 -6.19 -14.06
CA GLY A 50 6.47 -5.66 -12.85
C GLY A 50 5.65 -4.55 -12.18
N TRP A 51 5.16 -3.60 -12.96
CA TRP A 51 4.34 -2.49 -12.44
C TRP A 51 2.99 -2.97 -11.88
N LEU A 52 2.36 -3.94 -12.54
CA LEU A 52 1.12 -4.54 -12.05
C LEU A 52 1.32 -5.32 -10.75
N LYS A 53 2.44 -6.04 -10.60
CA LYS A 53 2.80 -6.70 -9.33
C LYS A 53 3.01 -5.69 -8.22
N MET A 54 3.65 -4.54 -8.50
CA MET A 54 3.82 -3.48 -7.53
C MET A 54 2.47 -2.91 -7.06
N ASN A 55 1.55 -2.66 -8.00
CA ASN A 55 0.18 -2.22 -7.67
C ASN A 55 -0.56 -3.25 -6.80
N LEU A 56 -0.46 -4.53 -7.16
CA LEU A 56 -1.08 -5.60 -6.38
C LEU A 56 -0.55 -5.63 -4.94
N ASN A 57 0.78 -5.54 -4.77
CA ASN A 57 1.40 -5.53 -3.45
C ASN A 57 0.94 -4.32 -2.60
N MET A 58 0.90 -3.12 -3.19
CA MET A 58 0.42 -1.92 -2.49
C MET A 58 -1.05 -2.05 -2.05
N LEU A 59 -1.90 -2.63 -2.91
CA LEU A 59 -3.30 -2.87 -2.59
C LEU A 59 -3.46 -3.89 -1.47
N GLN A 60 -2.67 -4.97 -1.46
CA GLN A 60 -2.66 -5.96 -0.38
C GLN A 60 -2.25 -5.34 0.96
N ILE A 61 -1.21 -4.49 0.97
CA ILE A 61 -0.78 -3.76 2.17
C ILE A 61 -1.90 -2.82 2.66
N SER A 62 -2.58 -2.13 1.74
CA SER A 62 -3.69 -1.23 2.08
C SER A 62 -4.85 -1.99 2.73
N ILE A 63 -5.18 -3.17 2.22
CA ILE A 63 -6.20 -4.05 2.82
C ILE A 63 -5.80 -4.46 4.23
N GLN A 64 -4.57 -4.92 4.43
CA GLN A 64 -4.07 -5.29 5.76
C GLN A 64 -4.11 -4.12 6.75
N GLY A 65 -3.79 -2.91 6.29
CA GLY A 65 -3.92 -1.69 7.09
C GLY A 65 -5.37 -1.41 7.51
N LEU A 66 -6.33 -1.58 6.60
CA LEU A 66 -7.76 -1.41 6.89
C LEU A 66 -8.30 -2.49 7.83
N ASP A 67 -7.86 -3.75 7.68
CA ASP A 67 -8.25 -4.84 8.58
C ASP A 67 -7.73 -4.58 10.01
N MET A 68 -6.53 -4.03 10.16
CA MET A 68 -6.00 -3.63 11.47
C MET A 68 -6.79 -2.47 12.10
N GLN A 69 -7.20 -1.49 11.30
CA GLN A 69 -8.10 -0.41 11.76
C GLN A 69 -9.47 -0.95 12.18
N ARG A 70 -10.03 -1.88 11.40
CA ARG A 70 -11.30 -2.54 11.72
C ARG A 70 -11.21 -3.34 13.02
N ALA A 71 -10.15 -4.12 13.21
CA ALA A 71 -9.91 -4.89 14.43
C ALA A 71 -9.81 -3.97 15.66
N THR A 72 -9.13 -2.84 15.51
CA THR A 72 -9.00 -1.83 16.57
C THR A 72 -10.35 -1.23 16.95
N LEU A 73 -11.16 -0.83 15.95
CA LEU A 73 -12.52 -0.33 16.19
C LEU A 73 -13.44 -1.39 16.82
N ALA A 74 -13.32 -2.65 16.41
CA ALA A 74 -14.06 -3.75 17.01
C ALA A 74 -13.70 -3.94 18.49
N ALA A 75 -12.41 -3.83 18.84
CA ALA A 75 -11.95 -3.90 20.23
C ALA A 75 -12.49 -2.73 21.08
N VAL A 76 -12.44 -1.50 20.56
CA VAL A 76 -13.02 -0.33 21.24
C VAL A 76 -14.52 -0.50 21.44
N LYS A 77 -15.24 -1.02 20.44
CA LYS A 77 -16.67 -1.29 20.54
C LYS A 77 -16.97 -2.35 21.60
N ALA A 78 -16.23 -3.46 21.63
CA ALA A 78 -16.39 -4.51 22.63
C ALA A 78 -16.11 -3.99 24.05
N MET A 79 -15.05 -3.20 24.23
CA MET A 79 -14.76 -2.56 25.52
C MET A 79 -15.86 -1.59 25.94
N SER A 80 -16.41 -0.79 25.00
CA SER A 80 -17.52 0.11 25.28
C SER A 80 -18.80 -0.63 25.69
N GLN A 81 -19.07 -1.80 25.10
CA GLN A 81 -20.21 -2.65 25.46
C GLN A 81 -20.02 -3.25 26.85
N GLN A 82 -18.84 -3.79 27.14
CA GLN A 82 -18.53 -4.31 28.47
C GLN A 82 -18.56 -3.21 29.54
N ALA A 83 -18.10 -2.00 29.24
CA ALA A 83 -18.22 -0.85 30.14
C ALA A 83 -19.69 -0.51 30.42
N ARG A 84 -20.57 -0.54 29.41
CA ARG A 84 -22.00 -0.31 29.56
C ARG A 84 -22.70 -1.40 30.37
N GLU A 85 -22.42 -2.67 30.07
CA GLU A 85 -22.92 -3.81 30.85
C GLU A 85 -22.42 -3.75 32.30
N SER A 86 -21.16 -3.37 32.52
CA SER A 86 -20.62 -3.14 33.84
C SER A 86 -21.24 -1.92 34.52
N SER A 87 -21.69 -0.89 33.80
CA SER A 87 -22.40 0.26 34.39
C SER A 87 -23.83 -0.08 34.80
N ASP A 88 -24.53 -0.93 34.02
CA ASP A 88 -25.82 -1.48 34.42
C ASP A 88 -25.67 -2.36 35.68
N GLN A 89 -24.55 -3.09 35.80
CA GLN A 89 -24.20 -3.89 36.97
C GLN A 89 -23.54 -3.08 38.12
N ALA A 90 -22.95 -1.90 37.83
CA ALA A 90 -22.29 -1.00 38.78
C ALA A 90 -23.20 0.11 39.32
N SER A 91 -24.51 0.01 39.08
CA SER A 91 -25.56 0.55 39.96
C SER A 91 -25.43 0.08 41.42
N SER A 92 -24.38 -0.65 41.78
CA SER A 92 -24.07 -1.16 43.12
C SER A 92 -22.62 -0.97 43.58
N GLY A 93 -21.77 -0.15 42.93
CA GLY A 93 -20.48 0.22 43.54
C GLY A 93 -19.47 0.94 42.66
N GLU A 94 -18.99 2.09 43.12
CA GLU A 94 -17.86 2.86 42.56
C GLU A 94 -16.60 1.98 42.44
N ASN A 95 -16.24 1.61 41.21
CA ASN A 95 -15.04 0.82 40.94
C ASN A 95 -13.94 1.70 40.30
N PRO A 96 -12.83 2.02 41.01
CA PRO A 96 -11.77 2.93 40.54
C PRO A 96 -10.98 2.39 39.33
N PHE A 97 -11.16 1.11 38.99
CA PHE A 97 -10.57 0.47 37.81
C PHE A 97 -11.21 0.94 36.49
N ALA A 98 -12.47 1.39 36.52
CA ALA A 98 -13.15 1.94 35.34
C ALA A 98 -12.46 3.22 34.83
N SER A 99 -11.99 4.07 35.75
CA SER A 99 -11.25 5.29 35.42
C SER A 99 -9.88 5.01 34.80
N ALA A 100 -9.22 3.92 35.21
CA ALA A 100 -7.93 3.50 34.62
C ALA A 100 -8.10 2.90 33.21
N ALA A 101 -9.16 2.11 32.99
CA ALA A 101 -9.46 1.52 31.68
C ALA A 101 -9.85 2.59 30.62
N ALA A 102 -10.50 3.68 31.04
CA ALA A 102 -10.85 4.79 30.16
C ALA A 102 -9.63 5.55 29.60
N MET A 103 -8.48 5.53 30.29
CA MET A 103 -7.25 6.21 29.86
C MET A 103 -6.32 5.34 28.98
N TRP A 104 -6.68 4.08 28.74
CA TRP A 104 -5.84 3.12 28.01
C TRP A 104 -5.52 3.53 26.55
N PRO A 105 -6.46 4.10 25.76
CA PRO A 105 -6.17 4.53 24.39
C PRO A 105 -5.11 5.63 24.29
N TRP A 106 -5.09 6.55 25.25
CA TRP A 106 -4.14 7.67 25.28
C TRP A 106 -2.75 7.23 25.77
N SER A 107 -2.70 6.28 26.70
CA SER A 107 -1.45 5.68 27.19
C SER A 107 -0.70 4.94 26.08
N MET A 108 -1.40 4.19 25.22
CA MET A 108 -0.76 3.51 24.09
C MET A 108 -0.20 4.48 23.04
N MET A 109 -0.90 5.58 22.75
CA MET A 109 -0.42 6.59 21.81
C MET A 109 0.80 7.36 22.35
N SER A 110 0.89 7.58 23.67
CA SER A 110 2.09 8.17 24.29
C SER A 110 3.34 7.30 24.13
N GLN A 111 3.17 5.97 24.11
CA GLN A 111 4.28 5.03 23.94
C GLN A 111 4.71 4.90 22.47
N ALA A 112 3.81 5.14 21.51
CA ALA A 112 4.13 5.21 20.08
C ALA A 112 4.68 6.58 19.63
N ALA A 113 4.41 7.65 20.38
CA ALA A 113 4.87 9.02 20.10
C ALA A 113 6.20 9.39 20.77
N THR A 114 6.86 8.45 21.46
CA THR A 114 8.23 8.65 21.92
C THR A 114 9.18 8.08 20.85
N PRO A 115 9.69 8.89 19.90
CA PRO A 115 10.90 8.48 19.21
C PRO A 115 11.96 8.27 20.28
N ALA A 116 12.65 7.14 20.23
CA ALA A 116 13.81 6.88 21.06
C ALA A 116 14.89 7.93 20.75
N SER A 117 14.79 9.10 21.38
CA SER A 117 15.92 9.98 21.64
C SER A 117 16.72 9.32 22.76
N THR A 118 17.54 8.35 22.39
CA THR A 118 18.76 8.07 23.14
C THR A 118 19.84 8.92 22.48
N GLU A 119 19.90 10.19 22.86
CA GLU A 119 21.14 10.96 22.80
C GLU A 119 22.16 10.23 23.67
N THR A 120 23.07 9.50 23.03
CA THR A 120 24.47 9.52 23.44
C THR A 120 25.20 10.41 22.46
N GLU A 121 25.14 11.70 22.76
CA GLU A 121 26.15 12.67 22.36
C GLU A 121 27.41 12.33 23.18
N ASP A 122 28.41 11.72 22.55
CA ASP A 122 29.80 12.22 22.53
C ASP A 122 30.69 11.23 21.73
N ASP A 123 31.73 11.80 21.11
CA ASP A 123 32.83 11.16 20.40
C ASP A 123 32.64 10.70 18.93
N LYS A 124 32.76 11.68 18.02
CA LYS A 124 33.70 11.61 16.89
C LYS A 124 33.88 13.00 16.27
N PRO A 125 35.11 13.40 15.84
CA PRO A 125 35.80 12.64 14.81
C PRO A 125 37.34 12.68 14.90
N THR A 126 38.00 11.56 15.18
CA THR A 126 39.40 11.37 14.76
C THR A 126 39.45 10.77 13.36
N GLU A 127 39.59 11.70 12.43
CA GLU A 127 40.15 11.52 11.10
C GLU A 127 41.45 10.71 11.14
N SER A 128 41.47 9.58 10.42
CA SER A 128 42.72 8.87 10.08
C SER A 128 42.58 8.19 8.72
N LYS A 129 42.57 9.02 7.67
CA LYS A 129 42.77 8.58 6.28
C LYS A 129 44.28 8.64 6.00
N PRO A 130 45.00 7.52 5.79
CA PRO A 130 46.40 7.60 5.43
C PRO A 130 46.48 7.95 3.95
N ARG A 131 46.99 9.15 3.67
CA ARG A 131 47.27 9.65 2.33
C ARG A 131 48.77 9.45 2.07
N PRO A 132 49.21 8.54 1.16
CA PRO A 132 50.59 8.58 0.73
C PRO A 132 50.80 9.76 -0.21
N ARG A 133 51.97 10.37 -0.01
CA ARG A 133 52.41 11.70 -0.43
C ARG A 133 52.44 11.88 -1.96
N ARG A 134 52.08 13.09 -2.40
CA ARG A 134 52.44 13.65 -3.72
C ARG A 134 53.97 13.62 -3.89
N LYS A 135 54.45 13.21 -5.06
CA LYS A 135 55.58 13.90 -5.70
C LYS A 135 55.06 14.60 -6.94
N ALA A 136 55.30 15.90 -6.95
CA ALA A 136 55.12 16.78 -8.08
C ALA A 136 56.34 16.68 -9.02
N ALA A 137 56.13 17.21 -10.23
CA ALA A 137 57.11 17.85 -11.12
C ALA A 137 57.93 16.96 -12.09
N GLU A 138 57.67 17.22 -13.39
CA GLU A 138 58.68 17.65 -14.38
C GLU A 138 59.46 16.58 -15.16
N LYS A 139 59.05 16.30 -16.41
CA LYS A 139 59.72 16.74 -17.66
C LYS A 139 58.92 16.36 -18.89
#